data_AF-A0A2M7V745-F1
#
_entry.id   AF-A0A2M7V745-F1
#
_cell.length_a   1.000
_cell.length_b   1.000
_cell.length_c   1.000
_cell.angle_alpha   90.00
_cell.angle_beta   90.00
_cell.angle_gamma   90.00
#
_symmetry.space_group_name_H-M   'P 1'
#
loop_
_entity.id
_entity.type
_entity.pdbx_description
1 polymer ?
#
loop_
_entity_poly.entity_id
_entity_poly.type
_entity_poly.pdbx_seq_one_letter_code
_entity_poly.pdbx_strand_id
1 'polypeptide(L)'
;MEEKIQQELTRHRTEQENVNGTYESYCAKQDELADVEAQLFALLKDVFQHAERKENFGILARRTLLEARRDELVGSMEVECEKNPTVAALIEYDKLMAYVEQLRTQSGGFIWTESRKRIMDELLHAVVSGRTVITLIGETGVGKTAFVRALSQILNGREPDRSVGGERATAESLFAKVKIDNEGSFFEYGPILRAITGKDSSRDETPQRSGSIFFDDEFNARPQSVQRQITKTVSEIRAGRSFAVPGTSITETAQSGFLYVAAGNPAGDRHEREETGIETLREMTMIHVPYMEQTPENPELYQVLEAALADSGTKRFTAVTPGELEPKWEQNATTKKMASVDRSDRRRICIQLCADVEAIVRCL
;
A
#
# COMPACT_ATOMS: atom_id res chain seq x y z
N MET A 1 52.74 -27.60 8.50
CA MET A 1 52.08 -26.41 9.12
C MET A 1 51.95 -25.30 8.08
N GLU A 2 53.02 -24.94 7.38
CA GLU A 2 52.98 -23.99 6.24
C GLU A 2 52.02 -24.38 5.12
N GLU A 3 51.94 -25.67 4.76
CA GLU A 3 51.06 -26.14 3.69
C GLU A 3 49.56 -25.96 4.02
N LYS A 4 49.18 -26.15 5.29
CA LYS A 4 47.82 -25.88 5.77
C LYS A 4 47.51 -24.37 5.80
N ILE A 5 48.49 -23.54 6.14
CA ILE A 5 48.34 -22.08 6.14
C ILE A 5 48.19 -21.56 4.70
N GLN A 6 48.95 -22.10 3.75
CA GLN A 6 48.82 -21.75 2.33
C GLN A 6 47.48 -22.20 1.75
N GLN A 7 47.00 -23.40 2.07
CA GLN A 7 45.68 -23.86 1.66
C GLN A 7 44.55 -22.97 2.21
N GLU A 8 44.61 -22.58 3.48
CA GLU A 8 43.63 -21.67 4.08
C GLU A 8 43.71 -20.25 3.49
N LEU A 9 44.91 -19.74 3.19
CA LEU A 9 45.06 -18.44 2.52
C LEU A 9 44.51 -18.45 1.09
N THR A 10 44.74 -19.52 0.33
CA THR A 10 44.15 -19.69 -1.00
C THR A 10 42.63 -19.77 -0.91
N ARG A 11 42.10 -20.57 0.02
CA ARG A 11 40.65 -20.66 0.27
C ARG A 11 40.06 -19.30 0.64
N HIS A 12 40.67 -18.56 1.56
CA HIS A 12 40.21 -17.24 1.96
C HIS A 12 40.24 -16.23 0.79
N ARG A 13 41.28 -16.26 -0.04
CA ARG A 13 41.33 -15.42 -1.26
C ARG A 13 40.23 -15.79 -2.24
N THR A 14 39.99 -17.08 -2.45
CA THR A 14 38.92 -17.57 -3.33
C THR A 14 37.53 -17.24 -2.77
N GLU A 15 37.31 -17.31 -1.45
CA GLU A 15 36.06 -16.89 -0.80
C GLU A 15 35.86 -15.37 -0.90
N GLN A 16 36.93 -14.57 -0.77
CA GLN A 16 36.89 -13.12 -0.97
C GLN A 16 36.63 -12.73 -2.42
N GLU A 17 37.29 -13.38 -3.37
CA GLU A 17 37.16 -13.07 -4.80
C GLU A 17 35.80 -13.53 -5.38
N ASN A 18 35.16 -14.56 -4.81
CA ASN A 18 33.94 -15.14 -5.36
C ASN A 18 32.66 -14.82 -4.58
N VAL A 19 32.65 -14.91 -3.25
CA VAL A 19 31.42 -14.80 -2.45
C VAL A 19 31.36 -13.45 -1.73
N ASN A 20 32.37 -13.13 -0.91
CA ASN A 20 32.33 -11.92 -0.10
C ASN A 20 32.45 -10.66 -0.97
N GLY A 21 33.34 -10.64 -1.96
CA GLY A 21 33.47 -9.49 -2.85
C GLY A 21 32.26 -9.27 -3.75
N THR A 22 31.61 -10.34 -4.22
CA THR A 22 30.36 -10.24 -4.99
C THR A 22 29.20 -9.79 -4.12
N TYR A 23 29.11 -10.26 -2.87
CA TYR A 23 28.10 -9.81 -1.91
C TYR A 23 28.33 -8.34 -1.48
N GLU A 24 29.56 -7.92 -1.23
CA GLU A 24 29.89 -6.51 -0.94
C GLU A 24 29.53 -5.59 -2.12
N SER A 25 29.83 -6.02 -3.36
CA SER A 25 29.39 -5.34 -4.58
C SER A 25 27.87 -5.22 -4.66
N TYR A 26 27.15 -6.30 -4.34
CA TYR A 26 25.69 -6.30 -4.30
C TYR A 26 25.16 -5.32 -3.24
N CYS A 27 25.68 -5.37 -2.01
CA CYS A 27 25.26 -4.46 -0.94
C CYS A 27 25.47 -2.99 -1.33
N ALA A 28 26.62 -2.66 -1.94
CA ALA A 28 26.89 -1.31 -2.41
C ALA A 28 25.87 -0.84 -3.46
N LYS A 29 25.48 -1.72 -4.40
CA LYS A 29 24.42 -1.42 -5.38
C LYS A 29 23.04 -1.35 -4.76
N GLN A 30 22.77 -2.16 -3.74
CA GLN A 30 21.51 -2.12 -3.00
C GLN A 30 21.35 -0.81 -2.23
N ASP A 31 22.42 -0.32 -1.60
CA ASP A 31 22.45 0.99 -0.95
C ASP A 31 22.24 2.13 -1.97
N GLU A 32 22.87 2.03 -3.15
CA GLU A 32 22.65 2.99 -4.23
C GLU A 32 21.21 2.95 -4.76
N LEU A 33 20.65 1.75 -4.93
CA LEU A 33 19.26 1.55 -5.35
C LEU A 33 18.29 2.17 -4.33
N ALA A 34 18.55 1.98 -3.03
CA ALA A 34 17.75 2.57 -1.96
C ALA A 34 17.81 4.11 -1.99
N ASP A 35 18.97 4.71 -2.28
CA ASP A 35 19.08 6.16 -2.46
C ASP A 35 18.30 6.65 -3.69
N VAL A 36 18.40 5.94 -4.82
CA VAL A 36 17.63 6.27 -6.03
C VAL A 36 16.12 6.17 -5.78
N GLU A 37 15.66 5.10 -5.12
CA GLU A 37 14.25 4.94 -4.71
C GLU A 37 13.82 6.06 -3.76
N ALA A 38 14.66 6.45 -2.79
CA ALA A 38 14.39 7.55 -1.88
C ALA A 38 14.30 8.91 -2.61
N GLN A 39 15.16 9.15 -3.60
CA GLN A 39 15.12 10.35 -4.42
C GLN A 39 13.89 10.41 -5.31
N LEU A 40 13.51 9.30 -5.95
CA LEU A 40 12.26 9.17 -6.70
C LEU A 40 11.09 9.49 -5.79
N PHE A 41 11.06 8.88 -4.61
CA PHE A 41 10.02 9.07 -3.63
C PHE A 41 9.92 10.53 -3.14
N ALA A 42 11.05 11.17 -2.84
CA ALA A 42 11.08 12.57 -2.42
C ALA A 42 10.58 13.52 -3.51
N LEU A 43 10.97 13.27 -4.77
CA LEU A 43 10.50 14.03 -5.92
C LEU A 43 8.98 13.92 -6.07
N LEU A 44 8.44 12.72 -5.85
CA LEU A 44 7.01 12.47 -5.93
C LEU A 44 6.22 13.11 -4.79
N LYS A 45 6.75 13.06 -3.57
CA LYS A 45 6.17 13.77 -2.42
C LYS A 45 6.12 15.27 -2.68
N ASP A 46 7.18 15.84 -3.27
CA ASP A 46 7.22 17.25 -3.67
C ASP A 46 6.14 17.57 -4.72
N VAL A 47 6.01 16.75 -5.78
CA VAL A 47 4.93 16.91 -6.79
C VAL A 47 3.56 16.84 -6.15
N PHE A 48 3.35 15.87 -5.26
CA PHE A 48 2.07 15.68 -4.59
C PHE A 48 1.70 16.87 -3.71
N GLN A 49 2.67 17.41 -2.96
CA GLN A 49 2.47 18.53 -2.04
C GLN A 49 2.48 19.90 -2.73
N HIS A 50 3.01 20.01 -3.95
CA HIS A 50 3.16 21.29 -4.66
C HIS A 50 2.60 21.28 -6.08
N ALA A 51 1.56 20.48 -6.33
CA ALA A 51 0.89 20.28 -7.62
C ALA A 51 0.40 21.57 -8.34
N GLU A 52 0.43 22.73 -7.68
CA GLU A 52 0.09 24.04 -8.26
C GLU A 52 1.20 24.64 -9.13
N ARG A 53 2.44 24.16 -9.02
CA ARG A 53 3.58 24.67 -9.79
C ARG A 53 3.49 24.21 -11.24
N LYS A 54 3.04 25.10 -12.12
CA LYS A 54 3.18 24.94 -13.57
C LYS A 54 4.67 24.99 -13.93
N GLU A 55 5.34 23.84 -14.00
CA GLU A 55 6.52 23.57 -14.84
C GLU A 55 7.11 22.18 -14.52
N ASN A 56 6.66 21.15 -15.25
CA ASN A 56 6.95 19.74 -14.95
C ASN A 56 8.11 19.13 -15.76
N PHE A 57 8.75 19.86 -16.68
CA PHE A 57 9.76 19.23 -17.54
C PHE A 57 11.01 18.80 -16.77
N GLY A 58 11.50 19.63 -15.85
CA GLY A 58 12.67 19.29 -15.01
C GLY A 58 12.39 18.13 -14.05
N ILE A 59 11.19 18.08 -13.47
CA ILE A 59 10.74 16.99 -12.61
C ILE A 59 10.64 15.69 -13.42
N LEU A 60 10.01 15.75 -14.60
CA LEU A 60 9.88 14.58 -15.47
C LEU A 60 11.24 14.08 -15.95
N ALA A 61 12.13 14.97 -16.38
CA ALA A 61 13.47 14.61 -16.81
C ALA A 61 14.30 14.00 -15.67
N ARG A 62 14.27 14.59 -14.47
CA ARG A 62 14.95 14.03 -13.29
C ARG A 62 14.40 12.65 -12.94
N ARG A 63 13.08 12.48 -12.99
CA ARG A 63 12.43 11.19 -12.78
C ARG A 63 12.91 10.15 -13.79
N THR A 64 12.87 10.46 -15.08
CA THR A 64 13.29 9.52 -16.13
C THR A 64 14.75 9.09 -15.96
N LEU A 65 15.64 10.00 -15.53
CA LEU A 65 17.03 9.65 -15.23
C LEU A 65 17.16 8.70 -14.03
N LEU A 66 16.40 8.96 -12.95
CA LEU A 66 16.40 8.11 -11.77
C LEU A 66 15.79 6.73 -12.06
N GLU A 67 14.72 6.65 -12.86
CA GLU A 67 14.12 5.39 -13.31
C GLU A 67 15.10 4.58 -14.16
N ALA A 68 15.80 5.22 -15.11
CA ALA A 68 16.82 4.55 -15.90
C ALA A 68 17.97 4.00 -15.04
N ARG A 69 18.40 4.77 -14.02
CA ARG A 69 19.45 4.31 -13.08
C ARG A 69 18.97 3.15 -12.21
N ARG A 70 17.72 3.20 -11.73
CA ARG A 70 17.09 2.11 -10.99
C ARG A 70 17.08 0.83 -11.82
N ASP A 71 16.62 0.91 -13.07
CA ASP A 71 16.51 -0.26 -13.95
C ASP A 71 17.90 -0.85 -14.27
N GLU A 72 18.92 0.00 -14.45
CA GLU A 72 20.31 -0.43 -14.62
C GLU A 72 20.83 -1.19 -13.38
N LEU A 73 20.59 -0.64 -12.18
CA LEU A 73 21.03 -1.24 -10.92
C LEU A 73 20.37 -2.61 -10.70
N VAL A 74 19.04 -2.69 -10.84
CA VAL A 74 18.26 -3.93 -10.71
C VAL A 74 18.77 -5.00 -11.67
N GLY A 75 18.90 -4.67 -12.96
CA GLY A 75 19.40 -5.63 -13.95
C GLY A 75 20.84 -6.09 -13.67
N SER A 76 21.69 -5.20 -13.15
CA SER A 76 23.06 -5.57 -12.77
C SER A 76 23.13 -6.49 -11.55
N MET A 77 22.19 -6.35 -10.61
CA MET A 77 22.08 -7.15 -9.39
C MET A 77 21.54 -8.55 -9.70
N GLU A 78 20.55 -8.66 -10.60
CA GLU A 78 20.03 -9.94 -11.09
C GLU A 78 21.13 -10.81 -11.71
N VAL A 79 21.98 -10.21 -12.55
CA VAL A 79 23.13 -10.89 -13.18
C VAL A 79 24.15 -11.39 -12.15
N GLU A 80 24.31 -10.72 -11.00
CA GLU A 80 25.18 -11.19 -9.92
C GLU A 80 24.58 -12.40 -9.19
N CYS A 81 23.27 -12.40 -8.94
CA CYS A 81 22.55 -13.53 -8.35
C CYS A 81 22.64 -14.79 -9.21
N GLU A 82 22.49 -14.67 -10.53
CA GLU A 82 22.58 -15.80 -11.46
C GLU A 82 23.96 -16.47 -11.46
N LYS A 83 25.03 -15.69 -11.26
CA LYS A 83 26.41 -16.18 -11.32
C LYS A 83 26.85 -16.89 -10.04
N ASN A 84 26.25 -16.57 -8.88
CA ASN A 84 26.67 -17.12 -7.60
C ASN A 84 25.47 -17.51 -6.71
N PRO A 85 25.08 -18.80 -6.68
CA PRO A 85 23.97 -19.28 -5.87
C PRO A 85 24.10 -19.02 -4.36
N THR A 86 25.33 -18.96 -3.84
CA THR A 86 25.56 -18.68 -2.41
C THR A 86 25.23 -17.23 -2.08
N VAL A 87 25.62 -16.31 -2.97
CA VAL A 87 25.30 -14.89 -2.83
C VAL A 87 23.80 -14.67 -3.00
N ALA A 88 23.16 -15.33 -3.97
CA ALA A 88 21.70 -15.30 -4.13
C ALA A 88 20.96 -15.72 -2.85
N ALA A 89 21.42 -16.76 -2.16
CA ALA A 89 20.80 -17.21 -0.91
C ALA A 89 20.95 -16.19 0.24
N LEU A 90 22.11 -15.51 0.35
CA LEU A 90 22.32 -14.43 1.32
C LEU A 90 21.40 -13.24 1.04
N ILE A 91 21.27 -12.86 -0.23
CA ILE A 91 20.40 -11.79 -0.69
C ILE A 91 18.94 -12.06 -0.36
N GLU A 92 18.47 -13.28 -0.63
CA GLU A 92 17.11 -13.69 -0.28
C GLU A 92 16.86 -13.66 1.23
N TYR A 93 17.85 -14.07 2.03
CA TYR A 93 17.77 -13.95 3.49
C TYR A 93 17.66 -12.49 3.94
N ASP A 94 18.48 -11.59 3.40
CA ASP A 94 18.43 -10.16 3.74
C ASP A 94 17.11 -9.52 3.33
N LYS A 95 16.61 -9.86 2.15
CA LYS A 95 15.28 -9.44 1.65
C LYS A 95 14.18 -9.88 2.62
N LEU A 96 14.22 -11.14 3.06
CA LEU A 96 13.28 -11.66 4.06
C LEU A 96 13.37 -10.88 5.37
N MET A 97 14.58 -10.61 5.88
CA MET A 97 14.76 -9.84 7.11
C MET A 97 14.26 -8.40 6.97
N ALA A 98 14.44 -7.77 5.81
CA ALA A 98 13.87 -6.46 5.53
C ALA A 98 12.34 -6.49 5.55
N TYR A 99 11.71 -7.53 5.00
CA TYR A 99 10.25 -7.70 5.07
C TYR A 99 9.75 -7.91 6.51
N VAL A 100 10.48 -8.66 7.33
CA VAL A 100 10.18 -8.82 8.76
C VAL A 100 10.20 -7.46 9.46
N GLU A 101 11.21 -6.65 9.19
CA GLU A 101 11.33 -5.32 9.77
C GLU A 101 10.18 -4.40 9.34
N GLN A 102 9.87 -4.34 8.04
CA GLN A 102 8.76 -3.53 7.52
C GLN A 102 7.42 -3.87 8.18
N LEU A 103 7.15 -5.17 8.37
CA LEU A 103 5.93 -5.66 9.00
C LEU A 103 5.84 -5.26 10.49
N ARG A 104 6.96 -5.11 11.20
CA ARG A 104 6.97 -4.90 12.66
C ARG A 104 7.17 -3.45 13.08
N THR A 105 8.02 -2.69 12.40
CA THR A 105 8.49 -1.39 12.89
C THR A 105 8.27 -0.25 11.91
N GLN A 106 8.61 -0.42 10.62
CA GLN A 106 8.78 0.73 9.71
C GLN A 106 7.53 1.11 8.90
N SER A 107 6.65 0.15 8.57
CA SER A 107 5.59 0.37 7.57
C SER A 107 4.17 0.16 8.11
N GLY A 108 3.99 0.17 9.43
CA GLY A 108 2.66 0.03 10.05
C GLY A 108 1.99 -1.31 9.75
N GLY A 109 2.76 -2.37 9.53
CA GLY A 109 2.25 -3.70 9.22
C GLY A 109 2.02 -3.97 7.72
N PHE A 110 2.74 -3.27 6.84
CA PHE A 110 2.71 -3.50 5.39
C PHE A 110 4.10 -3.87 4.86
N ILE A 111 4.17 -4.80 3.91
CA ILE A 111 5.42 -5.18 3.24
C ILE A 111 5.39 -4.60 1.82
N TRP A 112 6.38 -3.77 1.50
CA TRP A 112 6.63 -3.22 0.16
C TRP A 112 7.37 -4.23 -0.69
N THR A 113 6.61 -5.23 -1.16
CA THR A 113 7.11 -6.18 -2.16
C THR A 113 7.28 -5.50 -3.52
N GLU A 114 8.01 -6.13 -4.44
CA GLU A 114 8.27 -5.56 -5.76
C GLU A 114 6.97 -5.33 -6.56
N SER A 115 5.99 -6.23 -6.48
CA SER A 115 4.68 -6.00 -7.11
C SER A 115 3.93 -4.82 -6.50
N ARG A 116 4.07 -4.57 -5.19
CA ARG A 116 3.43 -3.44 -4.50
C ARG A 116 4.15 -2.12 -4.78
N LYS A 117 5.47 -2.13 -4.91
CA LYS A 117 6.25 -0.98 -5.38
C LYS A 117 5.85 -0.59 -6.81
N ARG A 118 5.68 -1.54 -7.73
CA ARG A 118 5.20 -1.26 -9.10
C ARG A 118 3.82 -0.60 -9.13
N ILE A 119 2.89 -1.07 -8.29
CA ILE A 119 1.56 -0.44 -8.17
C ILE A 119 1.68 0.99 -7.62
N MET A 120 2.59 1.20 -6.66
CA MET A 120 2.91 2.54 -6.16
C MET A 120 3.40 3.43 -7.30
N ASP A 121 4.36 2.96 -8.11
CA ASP A 121 4.90 3.70 -9.26
C ASP A 121 3.83 4.06 -10.30
N GLU A 122 2.91 3.14 -10.60
CA GLU A 122 1.79 3.39 -11.52
C GLU A 122 0.83 4.46 -10.96
N LEU A 123 0.51 4.38 -9.66
CA LEU A 123 -0.31 5.37 -8.97
C LEU A 123 0.35 6.74 -9.01
N LEU A 124 1.62 6.80 -8.66
CA LEU A 124 2.43 8.00 -8.66
C LEU A 124 2.55 8.61 -10.06
N HIS A 125 2.69 7.78 -11.09
CA HIS A 125 2.69 8.23 -12.48
C HIS A 125 1.35 8.87 -12.87
N ALA A 126 0.23 8.30 -12.45
CA ALA A 126 -1.09 8.89 -12.67
C ALA A 126 -1.20 10.28 -12.02
N VAL A 127 -0.71 10.42 -10.78
CA VAL A 127 -0.71 11.69 -10.04
C VAL A 127 0.13 12.76 -10.72
N VAL A 128 1.36 12.43 -11.13
CA VAL A 128 2.26 13.35 -11.86
C VAL A 128 1.64 13.80 -13.19
N SER A 129 0.87 12.91 -13.82
CA SER A 129 0.11 13.21 -15.05
C SER A 129 -1.14 14.07 -14.82
N GLY A 130 -1.37 14.54 -13.58
CA GLY A 130 -2.48 15.41 -13.21
C GLY A 130 -3.79 14.67 -12.93
N ARG A 131 -3.76 13.34 -12.78
CA ARG A 131 -4.95 12.57 -12.44
C ARG A 131 -5.08 12.44 -10.93
N THR A 132 -6.21 12.90 -10.41
CA THR A 132 -6.49 12.95 -8.96
C THR A 132 -7.50 11.90 -8.49
N VAL A 133 -8.05 11.11 -9.40
CA VAL A 133 -9.03 10.06 -9.12
C VAL A 133 -8.49 8.72 -9.62
N ILE A 134 -8.24 7.81 -8.69
CA ILE A 134 -7.61 6.52 -8.93
C ILE A 134 -8.52 5.41 -8.38
N THR A 135 -8.61 4.30 -9.10
CA THR A 135 -9.39 3.13 -8.69
C THR A 135 -8.49 1.90 -8.68
N LEU A 136 -8.39 1.27 -7.53
CA LEU A 136 -7.73 -0.01 -7.34
C LEU A 136 -8.74 -1.14 -7.57
N ILE A 137 -8.50 -1.96 -8.59
CA ILE A 137 -9.35 -3.11 -8.93
C ILE A 137 -8.59 -4.39 -8.64
N GLY A 138 -9.19 -5.29 -7.87
CA GLY A 138 -8.62 -6.61 -7.62
C GLY A 138 -9.52 -7.41 -6.69
N GLU A 139 -9.23 -8.69 -6.49
CA GLU A 139 -10.03 -9.54 -5.60
C GLU A 139 -9.95 -9.10 -4.13
N THR A 140 -10.88 -9.60 -3.31
CA THR A 140 -10.82 -9.40 -1.86
C THR A 140 -9.59 -10.10 -1.30
N GLY A 141 -8.89 -9.46 -0.35
CA GLY A 141 -7.72 -10.05 0.30
C GLY A 141 -6.39 -9.80 -0.41
N VAL A 142 -6.36 -9.20 -1.60
CA VAL A 142 -5.10 -8.85 -2.30
C VAL A 142 -4.33 -7.68 -1.64
N GLY A 143 -4.89 -7.05 -0.60
CA GLY A 143 -4.19 -6.00 0.16
C GLY A 143 -4.45 -4.56 -0.28
N LYS A 144 -5.51 -4.27 -1.07
CA LYS A 144 -5.87 -2.89 -1.50
C LYS A 144 -5.95 -1.90 -0.33
N THR A 145 -6.71 -2.25 0.72
CA THR A 145 -6.86 -1.40 1.91
C THR A 145 -5.53 -1.17 2.63
N ALA A 146 -4.71 -2.23 2.77
CA ALA A 146 -3.42 -2.13 3.46
C ALA A 146 -2.44 -1.25 2.67
N PHE A 147 -2.42 -1.39 1.34
CA PHE A 147 -1.62 -0.57 0.44
C PHE A 147 -1.96 0.91 0.55
N VAL A 148 -3.24 1.31 0.51
CA VAL A 148 -3.62 2.73 0.61
C VAL A 148 -3.29 3.32 1.97
N ARG A 149 -3.42 2.55 3.06
CA ARG A 149 -3.02 2.99 4.40
C ARG A 149 -1.51 3.23 4.49
N ALA A 150 -0.71 2.28 3.99
CA ALA A 150 0.74 2.41 3.94
C ALA A 150 1.16 3.60 3.08
N LEU A 151 0.54 3.78 1.92
CA LEU A 151 0.77 4.93 1.04
C LEU A 151 0.43 6.26 1.72
N SER A 152 -0.69 6.36 2.44
CA SER A 152 -1.08 7.57 3.18
C SER A 152 -0.09 7.89 4.29
N GLN A 153 0.40 6.85 5.01
CA GLN A 153 1.41 7.03 6.04
C GLN A 153 2.71 7.58 5.44
N ILE A 154 3.07 7.12 4.26
CA ILE A 154 4.26 7.54 3.52
C ILE A 154 4.12 8.98 2.98
N LEU A 155 3.00 9.31 2.32
CA LEU A 155 2.80 10.61 1.67
C LEU A 155 2.37 11.71 2.65
N ASN A 156 1.49 11.39 3.59
CA ASN A 156 0.87 12.34 4.51
C ASN A 156 1.29 12.17 5.97
N GLY A 157 2.04 11.11 6.33
CA GLY A 157 2.42 10.86 7.73
C GLY A 157 1.27 10.37 8.61
N ARG A 158 0.11 10.02 8.02
CA ARG A 158 -1.08 9.61 8.75
C ARG A 158 -1.97 8.65 7.97
N GLU A 159 -2.92 8.03 8.66
CA GLU A 159 -4.02 7.27 8.06
C GLU A 159 -4.87 8.14 7.11
N PRO A 160 -5.39 7.54 6.02
CA PRO A 160 -6.24 8.26 5.08
C PRO A 160 -7.60 8.55 5.70
N ASP A 161 -8.23 9.66 5.29
CA ASP A 161 -9.66 9.83 5.54
C ASP A 161 -10.41 8.75 4.76
N ARG A 162 -11.16 7.90 5.45
CA ARG A 162 -11.76 6.70 4.86
C ARG A 162 -13.27 6.73 4.95
N SER A 163 -13.92 6.16 3.93
CA SER A 163 -15.30 5.70 4.03
C SER A 163 -15.44 4.31 3.41
N VAL A 164 -16.50 3.60 3.77
CA VAL A 164 -16.85 2.30 3.16
C VAL A 164 -18.15 2.48 2.40
N GLY A 165 -18.21 1.92 1.19
CA GLY A 165 -19.39 1.90 0.35
C GLY A 165 -20.55 1.17 1.00
N GLY A 166 -21.76 1.51 0.56
CA GLY A 166 -22.98 0.85 0.99
C GLY A 166 -24.20 1.49 0.33
N GLU A 167 -25.27 0.72 0.23
CA GLU A 167 -26.49 1.09 -0.52
C GLU A 167 -27.16 2.37 -0.01
N ARG A 168 -27.01 2.68 1.29
CA ARG A 168 -27.65 3.85 1.93
C ARG A 168 -26.75 5.09 1.97
N ALA A 169 -25.54 5.01 1.43
CA ALA A 169 -24.62 6.14 1.49
C ALA A 169 -25.02 7.21 0.47
N THR A 170 -25.12 8.47 0.91
CA THR A 170 -25.34 9.63 0.03
C THR A 170 -24.04 10.38 -0.19
N ALA A 171 -23.88 11.00 -1.36
CA ALA A 171 -22.69 11.78 -1.68
C ALA A 171 -22.53 12.95 -0.70
N GLU A 172 -23.61 13.64 -0.36
CA GLU A 172 -23.63 14.81 0.53
C GLU A 172 -23.03 14.46 1.89
N SER A 173 -23.35 13.28 2.42
CA SER A 173 -22.85 12.82 3.73
C SER A 173 -21.33 12.64 3.78
N LEU A 174 -20.68 12.46 2.62
CA LEU A 174 -19.24 12.35 2.49
C LEU A 174 -18.54 13.72 2.39
N PHE A 175 -19.28 14.75 1.98
CA PHE A 175 -18.79 16.13 1.91
C PHE A 175 -19.08 16.88 3.22
N ALA A 176 -20.33 16.99 3.65
CA ALA A 176 -20.67 17.76 4.83
C ALA A 176 -22.03 17.36 5.43
N LYS A 177 -22.17 17.55 6.73
CA LYS A 177 -23.43 17.38 7.46
C LYS A 177 -23.73 18.61 8.29
N VAL A 178 -24.99 19.02 8.32
CA VAL A 178 -25.44 20.09 9.22
C VAL A 178 -25.41 19.56 10.65
N LYS A 179 -24.73 20.28 11.54
CA LYS A 179 -24.79 20.13 12.99
C LYS A 179 -25.28 21.43 13.61
N ILE A 180 -25.89 21.31 14.79
CA ILE A 180 -26.42 22.45 15.55
C ILE A 180 -25.89 22.30 16.98
N ASP A 181 -25.36 23.39 17.51
CA ASP A 181 -25.00 23.51 18.91
C ASP A 181 -25.48 24.86 19.48
N ASN A 182 -24.96 25.25 20.65
CA ASN A 182 -25.35 26.48 21.34
C ASN A 182 -24.99 27.78 20.57
N GLU A 183 -24.07 27.71 19.60
CA GLU A 183 -23.63 28.85 18.78
C GLU A 183 -24.35 28.92 17.42
N GLY A 184 -25.17 27.91 17.10
CA GLY A 184 -26.01 27.87 15.90
C GLY A 184 -25.70 26.67 15.00
N SER A 185 -26.22 26.71 13.76
CA SER A 185 -25.96 25.65 12.78
C SER A 185 -24.62 25.86 12.08
N PHE A 186 -23.86 24.78 11.91
CA PHE A 186 -22.61 24.74 11.16
C PHE A 186 -22.52 23.45 10.34
N PHE A 187 -21.56 23.38 9.43
CA PHE A 187 -21.29 22.17 8.66
C PHE A 187 -20.10 21.43 9.25
N GLU A 188 -20.33 20.20 9.72
CA GLU A 188 -19.26 19.24 10.02
C GLU A 188 -18.80 18.59 8.72
N TYR A 189 -17.50 18.58 8.48
CA TYR A 189 -16.95 18.09 7.22
C TYR A 189 -16.87 16.57 7.22
N GLY A 190 -17.41 15.98 6.16
CA GLY A 190 -17.29 14.56 5.86
C GLY A 190 -15.88 14.21 5.38
N PRO A 191 -15.56 12.91 5.29
CA PRO A 191 -14.20 12.44 5.04
C PRO A 191 -13.61 12.94 3.70
N ILE A 192 -14.42 13.12 2.66
CA ILE A 192 -13.94 13.68 1.38
C ILE A 192 -13.52 15.14 1.57
N LEU A 193 -14.40 15.95 2.17
CA LEU A 193 -14.13 17.39 2.33
C LEU A 193 -12.97 17.65 3.29
N ARG A 194 -12.83 16.84 4.35
CA ARG A 194 -11.65 16.90 5.24
C ARG A 194 -10.35 16.57 4.52
N ALA A 195 -10.37 15.59 3.61
CA ALA A 195 -9.20 15.22 2.82
C ALA A 195 -8.84 16.31 1.79
N ILE A 196 -9.83 17.00 1.23
CA ILE A 196 -9.62 18.09 0.27
C ILE A 196 -9.11 19.36 0.96
N THR A 197 -9.73 19.75 2.07
CA THR A 197 -9.57 21.09 2.66
C THR A 197 -8.64 21.11 3.86
N GLY A 198 -8.42 19.96 4.51
CA GLY A 198 -7.67 19.89 5.76
C GLY A 198 -8.37 20.52 6.97
N LYS A 199 -9.65 20.87 6.85
CA LYS A 199 -10.51 21.38 7.93
C LYS A 199 -11.47 20.28 8.40
N ASP A 200 -11.94 20.38 9.64
CA ASP A 200 -12.95 19.49 10.23
C ASP A 200 -14.36 20.09 10.18
N SER A 201 -14.48 21.42 10.08
CA SER A 201 -15.77 22.10 10.07
C SER A 201 -15.75 23.42 9.31
N SER A 202 -16.94 23.95 9.01
CA SER A 202 -17.10 25.30 8.46
C SER A 202 -16.75 26.42 9.44
N ARG A 203 -16.46 26.12 10.70
CA ARG A 203 -16.00 27.10 11.70
C ARG A 203 -14.48 27.23 11.71
N ASP A 204 -13.77 26.32 11.06
CA ASP A 204 -12.32 26.35 11.03
C ASP A 204 -11.86 27.48 10.11
N GLU A 205 -11.25 28.52 10.69
CA GLU A 205 -10.75 29.69 9.95
C GLU A 205 -9.62 29.29 8.98
N THR A 206 -8.77 28.36 9.40
CA THR A 206 -7.62 27.87 8.64
C THR A 206 -7.59 26.34 8.60
N PRO A 207 -7.05 25.75 7.51
CA PRO A 207 -6.75 24.32 7.48
C PRO A 207 -5.80 23.94 8.60
N GLN A 208 -6.10 22.86 9.32
CA GLN A 208 -5.19 22.31 10.32
C GLN A 208 -4.03 21.52 9.68
N ARG A 209 -4.15 21.24 8.38
CA ARG A 209 -3.30 20.31 7.63
C ARG A 209 -3.45 20.53 6.12
N SER A 210 -2.49 20.05 5.35
CA SER A 210 -2.61 19.94 3.89
C SER A 210 -3.71 18.95 3.50
N GLY A 211 -4.00 18.89 2.20
CA GLY A 211 -4.82 17.83 1.63
C GLY A 211 -4.17 16.46 1.87
N SER A 212 -4.99 15.42 1.80
CA SER A 212 -4.54 14.03 1.95
C SER A 212 -5.26 13.06 1.04
N ILE A 213 -4.85 11.81 1.12
CA ILE A 213 -5.58 10.71 0.52
C ILE A 213 -6.96 10.57 1.19
N PHE A 214 -8.00 10.56 0.38
CA PHE A 214 -9.30 9.99 0.72
C PHE A 214 -9.39 8.58 0.14
N PHE A 215 -9.73 7.61 0.99
CA PHE A 215 -9.91 6.22 0.60
C PHE A 215 -11.40 5.83 0.62
N ASP A 216 -11.96 5.58 -0.56
CA ASP A 216 -13.31 5.03 -0.73
C ASP A 216 -13.25 3.51 -0.88
N ASP A 217 -13.34 2.81 0.25
CA ASP A 217 -13.33 1.36 0.27
C ASP A 217 -14.68 0.80 -0.19
N GLU A 218 -14.68 -0.28 -0.95
CA GLU A 218 -15.91 -0.86 -1.54
C GLU A 218 -16.73 0.15 -2.37
N PHE A 219 -16.06 0.99 -3.17
CA PHE A 219 -16.68 2.02 -4.00
C PHE A 219 -17.84 1.48 -4.86
N ASN A 220 -17.68 0.29 -5.43
CA ASN A 220 -18.70 -0.33 -6.26
C ASN A 220 -19.88 -0.96 -5.50
N ALA A 221 -19.89 -0.89 -4.17
CA ALA A 221 -21.08 -1.18 -3.35
C ALA A 221 -22.01 0.05 -3.20
N ARG A 222 -21.59 1.22 -3.70
CA ARG A 222 -22.43 2.43 -3.72
C ARG A 222 -23.36 2.42 -4.94
N PRO A 223 -24.54 3.07 -4.89
CA PRO A 223 -25.35 3.29 -6.08
C PRO A 223 -24.58 4.04 -7.18
N GLN A 224 -24.79 3.70 -8.45
CA GLN A 224 -24.09 4.33 -9.58
C GLN A 224 -24.26 5.86 -9.62
N SER A 225 -25.44 6.37 -9.23
CA SER A 225 -25.70 7.81 -9.15
C SER A 225 -24.78 8.51 -8.15
N VAL A 226 -24.53 7.88 -7.01
CA VAL A 226 -23.63 8.37 -5.95
C VAL A 226 -22.18 8.30 -6.41
N GLN A 227 -21.78 7.18 -7.02
CA GLN A 227 -20.45 7.01 -7.63
C GLN A 227 -20.15 8.16 -8.63
N ARG A 228 -21.08 8.42 -9.55
CA ARG A 228 -20.96 9.49 -10.55
C ARG A 228 -20.86 10.88 -9.92
N GLN A 229 -21.71 11.18 -8.94
CA GLN A 229 -21.72 12.49 -8.28
C GLN A 229 -20.39 12.76 -7.58
N ILE A 230 -19.90 11.80 -6.79
CA ILE A 230 -18.61 11.90 -6.09
C ILE A 230 -17.48 12.11 -7.09
N THR A 231 -17.35 11.20 -8.06
CA THR A 231 -16.24 11.19 -9.01
C THR A 231 -16.21 12.48 -9.83
N LYS A 232 -17.36 12.95 -10.32
CA LYS A 232 -17.44 14.20 -11.09
C LYS A 232 -17.05 15.42 -10.26
N THR A 233 -17.53 15.52 -9.02
CA THR A 233 -17.15 16.63 -8.14
C THR A 233 -15.65 16.62 -7.88
N VAL A 234 -15.11 15.46 -7.52
CA VAL A 234 -13.69 15.30 -7.16
C VAL A 234 -12.77 15.52 -8.36
N SER A 235 -13.15 15.10 -9.57
CA SER A 235 -12.32 15.25 -10.76
C SER A 235 -12.18 16.70 -11.24
N GLU A 236 -13.05 17.61 -10.79
CA GLU A 236 -12.99 19.06 -11.07
C GLU A 236 -12.14 19.83 -10.03
N ILE A 237 -11.83 19.21 -8.89
CA ILE A 237 -11.08 19.87 -7.80
C ILE A 237 -9.61 19.99 -8.15
N ARG A 238 -9.06 21.20 -7.99
CA ARG A 238 -7.64 21.51 -8.16
C ARG A 238 -7.14 22.27 -6.95
N ALA A 239 -5.92 21.95 -6.51
CA ALA A 239 -5.26 22.66 -5.42
C ALA A 239 -5.25 24.18 -5.67
N GLY A 240 -5.51 24.94 -4.61
CA GLY A 240 -5.55 26.41 -4.62
C GLY A 240 -6.82 27.00 -5.22
N ARG A 241 -7.72 26.18 -5.79
CA ARG A 241 -9.01 26.66 -6.31
C ARG A 241 -10.12 26.49 -5.29
N SER A 242 -10.99 27.50 -5.24
CA SER A 242 -12.23 27.42 -4.49
C SER A 242 -13.31 26.68 -5.28
N PHE A 243 -14.12 25.90 -4.57
CA PHE A 243 -15.22 25.13 -5.14
C PHE A 243 -16.43 25.18 -4.21
N ALA A 244 -17.63 25.11 -4.78
CA ALA A 244 -18.86 25.00 -4.01
C ALA A 244 -18.98 23.58 -3.45
N VAL A 245 -19.23 23.47 -2.14
CA VAL A 245 -19.36 22.16 -1.49
C VAL A 245 -20.75 21.57 -1.80
N PRO A 246 -20.84 20.38 -2.42
CA PRO A 246 -22.12 19.79 -2.81
C PRO A 246 -23.12 19.66 -1.66
N GLY A 247 -24.38 20.00 -1.92
CA GLY A 247 -25.46 19.90 -0.93
C GLY A 247 -25.40 20.97 0.17
N THR A 248 -24.59 22.01 0.02
CA THR A 248 -24.42 23.07 1.03
C THR A 248 -24.38 24.46 0.38
N SER A 249 -24.40 25.50 1.22
CA SER A 249 -24.23 26.90 0.81
C SER A 249 -22.80 27.42 0.96
N ILE A 250 -21.84 26.57 1.35
CA ILE A 250 -20.46 26.99 1.62
C ILE A 250 -19.55 26.75 0.42
N THR A 251 -18.50 27.56 0.34
CA THR A 251 -17.41 27.44 -0.62
C THR A 251 -16.14 27.21 0.16
N GLU A 252 -15.31 26.28 -0.32
CA GLU A 252 -14.03 25.96 0.31
C GLU A 252 -12.90 25.95 -0.70
N THR A 253 -11.66 26.08 -0.22
CA THR A 253 -10.45 26.06 -1.05
C THR A 253 -9.72 24.75 -0.87
N ALA A 254 -9.50 24.05 -1.98
CA ALA A 254 -8.78 22.78 -1.97
C ALA A 254 -7.30 22.99 -1.64
N GLN A 255 -6.78 22.19 -0.71
CA GLN A 255 -5.38 22.15 -0.37
C GLN A 255 -4.60 21.27 -1.35
N SER A 256 -3.30 21.49 -1.46
CA SER A 256 -2.40 20.57 -2.16
C SER A 256 -2.27 19.23 -1.42
N GLY A 257 -1.89 18.17 -2.15
CA GLY A 257 -1.77 16.83 -1.58
C GLY A 257 -3.10 16.07 -1.43
N PHE A 258 -4.17 16.49 -2.11
CA PHE A 258 -5.41 15.72 -2.16
C PHE A 258 -5.35 14.64 -3.24
N LEU A 259 -5.70 13.40 -2.89
CA LEU A 259 -5.86 12.27 -3.81
C LEU A 259 -7.13 11.50 -3.47
N TYR A 260 -7.94 11.20 -4.47
CA TYR A 260 -9.05 10.27 -4.32
C TYR A 260 -8.64 8.88 -4.78
N VAL A 261 -8.70 7.91 -3.87
CA VAL A 261 -8.44 6.49 -4.17
C VAL A 261 -9.69 5.68 -3.84
N ALA A 262 -10.33 5.10 -4.84
CA ALA A 262 -11.38 4.11 -4.67
C ALA A 262 -10.81 2.69 -4.72
N ALA A 263 -11.39 1.77 -3.96
CA ALA A 263 -11.17 0.33 -4.14
C ALA A 263 -12.48 -0.34 -4.58
N GLY A 264 -12.38 -1.13 -5.65
CA GLY A 264 -13.45 -1.97 -6.15
C GLY A 264 -13.02 -3.44 -6.18
N ASN A 265 -13.97 -4.34 -5.94
CA ASN A 265 -13.79 -5.75 -6.28
C ASN A 265 -14.46 -5.99 -7.64
N PRO A 266 -13.85 -6.75 -8.56
CA PRO A 266 -14.51 -7.11 -9.82
C PRO A 266 -15.84 -7.83 -9.56
N ALA A 267 -16.78 -7.71 -10.50
CA ALA A 267 -18.00 -8.50 -10.47
C ALA A 267 -17.65 -9.99 -10.70
N GLY A 268 -18.26 -10.88 -9.93
CA GLY A 268 -18.02 -12.32 -10.03
C GLY A 268 -18.98 -13.12 -9.15
N ASP A 269 -18.91 -14.44 -9.19
CA ASP A 269 -19.86 -15.36 -8.55
C ASP A 269 -20.11 -15.10 -7.06
N ARG A 270 -19.12 -14.52 -6.36
CA ARG A 270 -19.19 -14.22 -4.92
C ARG A 270 -19.93 -12.92 -4.59
N HIS A 271 -20.05 -12.00 -5.54
CA HIS A 271 -20.68 -10.70 -5.33
C HIS A 271 -21.45 -10.26 -6.57
N GLU A 272 -22.78 -10.33 -6.53
CA GLU A 272 -23.64 -9.59 -7.45
C GLU A 272 -23.45 -8.09 -7.18
N ARG A 273 -22.61 -7.43 -7.98
CA ARG A 273 -22.38 -5.99 -7.90
C ARG A 273 -22.78 -5.37 -9.23
N GLU A 274 -23.46 -4.23 -9.16
CA GLU A 274 -23.66 -3.41 -10.35
C GLU A 274 -22.29 -2.93 -10.84
N GLU A 275 -22.02 -3.12 -12.14
CA GLU A 275 -20.82 -2.58 -12.75
C GLU A 275 -20.80 -1.05 -12.61
N THR A 276 -19.64 -0.48 -12.31
CA THR A 276 -19.50 0.98 -12.33
C THR A 276 -19.74 1.49 -13.76
N GLY A 277 -20.64 2.47 -13.90
CA GLY A 277 -20.98 3.03 -15.21
C GLY A 277 -19.76 3.61 -15.93
N ILE A 278 -19.71 3.44 -17.26
CA ILE A 278 -18.60 3.86 -18.13
C ILE A 278 -18.24 5.35 -17.95
N GLU A 279 -19.26 6.20 -17.72
CA GLU A 279 -19.08 7.62 -17.46
C GLU A 279 -18.21 7.91 -16.23
N THR A 280 -18.35 7.11 -15.18
CA THR A 280 -17.55 7.22 -13.95
C THR A 280 -16.15 6.68 -14.18
N LEU A 281 -16.02 5.54 -14.88
CA LEU A 281 -14.73 4.93 -15.18
C LEU A 281 -13.82 5.84 -16.03
N ARG A 282 -14.37 6.68 -16.91
CA ARG A 282 -13.60 7.61 -17.74
C ARG A 282 -12.87 8.70 -16.96
N GLU A 283 -13.41 9.08 -15.80
CA GLU A 283 -12.81 10.06 -14.91
C GLU A 283 -11.73 9.44 -13.99
N MET A 284 -11.65 8.10 -13.95
CA MET A 284 -10.82 7.35 -13.04
C MET A 284 -9.61 6.74 -13.76
N THR A 285 -8.48 6.68 -13.06
CA THR A 285 -7.36 5.84 -13.48
C THR A 285 -7.48 4.49 -12.82
N MET A 286 -7.72 3.46 -13.61
CA MET A 286 -7.78 2.09 -13.11
C MET A 286 -6.38 1.52 -12.98
N ILE A 287 -6.08 0.97 -11.79
CA ILE A 287 -4.85 0.24 -11.49
C ILE A 287 -5.26 -1.13 -10.98
N HIS A 288 -4.69 -2.17 -11.61
CA HIS A 288 -5.00 -3.55 -11.23
C HIS A 288 -4.10 -4.00 -10.09
N VAL A 289 -4.70 -4.56 -9.04
CA VAL A 289 -4.00 -5.11 -7.87
C VAL A 289 -4.14 -6.63 -7.91
N PRO A 290 -3.19 -7.35 -8.51
CA PRO A 290 -3.24 -8.80 -8.55
C PRO A 290 -2.91 -9.40 -7.18
N TYR A 291 -3.19 -10.69 -7.04
CA TYR A 291 -2.52 -11.52 -6.04
C TYR A 291 -1.01 -11.41 -6.20
N MET A 292 -0.29 -11.53 -5.08
CA MET A 292 1.17 -11.65 -5.13
C MET A 292 1.53 -12.90 -5.93
N GLU A 293 2.59 -12.81 -6.71
CA GLU A 293 3.03 -13.93 -7.53
C GLU A 293 3.53 -15.08 -6.65
N GLN A 294 3.30 -16.29 -7.13
CA GLN A 294 3.80 -17.51 -6.52
C GLN A 294 4.27 -18.45 -7.63
N THR A 295 5.36 -18.06 -8.28
CA THR A 295 6.06 -18.88 -9.28
C THR A 295 7.44 -19.27 -8.76
N PRO A 296 8.10 -20.30 -9.34
CA PRO A 296 9.49 -20.62 -8.99
C PRO A 296 10.46 -19.45 -9.16
N GLU A 297 10.19 -18.57 -10.14
CA GLU A 297 11.02 -17.41 -10.45
C GLU A 297 10.67 -16.19 -9.57
N ASN A 298 9.43 -16.09 -9.09
CA ASN A 298 8.96 -15.00 -8.23
C ASN A 298 8.00 -15.52 -7.14
N PRO A 299 8.55 -16.07 -6.03
CA PRO A 299 7.76 -16.62 -4.93
C PRO A 299 7.38 -15.53 -3.90
N GLU A 300 6.89 -14.38 -4.38
CA GLU A 300 6.63 -13.20 -3.57
C GLU A 300 5.64 -13.46 -2.42
N LEU A 301 4.57 -14.20 -2.70
CA LEU A 301 3.58 -14.58 -1.67
C LEU A 301 4.23 -15.41 -0.56
N TYR A 302 5.05 -16.40 -0.93
CA TYR A 302 5.78 -17.24 0.01
C TYR A 302 6.74 -16.42 0.88
N GLN A 303 7.51 -15.50 0.29
CA GLN A 303 8.41 -14.60 1.02
C GLN A 303 7.66 -13.74 2.06
N VAL A 304 6.48 -13.24 1.71
CA VAL A 304 5.62 -12.47 2.63
C VAL A 304 5.10 -13.34 3.79
N LEU A 305 4.74 -14.59 3.52
CA LEU A 305 4.30 -15.53 4.56
C LEU A 305 5.46 -15.90 5.49
N GLU A 306 6.65 -16.16 4.95
CA GLU A 306 7.87 -16.38 5.73
C GLU A 306 8.16 -15.19 6.64
N ALA A 307 8.07 -13.95 6.11
CA ALA A 307 8.29 -12.75 6.90
C ALA A 307 7.27 -12.61 8.03
N ALA A 308 6.02 -13.02 7.80
CA ALA A 308 4.99 -13.01 8.84
C ALA A 308 5.28 -13.99 10.00
N LEU A 309 5.93 -15.12 9.70
CA LEU A 309 6.28 -16.20 10.64
C LEU A 309 7.63 -16.00 11.33
N ALA A 310 8.54 -15.24 10.72
CA ALA A 310 9.86 -14.95 11.27
C ALA A 310 9.78 -14.01 12.49
N ASP A 311 10.61 -14.31 13.48
CA ASP A 311 10.78 -13.51 14.68
C ASP A 311 11.90 -12.48 14.48
N SER A 312 11.59 -11.20 14.69
CA SER A 312 12.50 -10.09 14.42
C SER A 312 13.69 -10.01 15.39
N GLY A 313 13.56 -10.55 16.60
CA GLY A 313 14.60 -10.49 17.62
C GLY A 313 15.63 -11.61 17.45
N THR A 314 15.16 -12.81 17.14
CA THR A 314 15.99 -14.01 16.98
C THR A 314 16.42 -14.25 15.54
N LYS A 315 15.80 -13.55 14.57
CA LYS A 315 15.99 -13.76 13.11
C LYS A 315 15.77 -15.22 12.69
N ARG A 316 14.91 -15.93 13.42
CA ARG A 316 14.55 -17.34 13.19
C ARG A 316 13.06 -17.44 12.95
N PHE A 317 12.66 -18.49 12.23
CA PHE A 317 11.24 -18.83 12.14
C PHE A 317 10.71 -19.18 13.52
N THR A 318 9.56 -18.59 13.87
CA THR A 318 8.85 -19.00 15.07
C THR A 318 8.28 -20.39 14.79
N ALA A 319 8.81 -21.42 15.45
CA ALA A 319 8.18 -22.73 15.41
C ALA A 319 6.83 -22.62 16.10
N VAL A 320 5.75 -22.69 15.31
CA VAL A 320 4.40 -22.75 15.88
C VAL A 320 4.24 -24.12 16.51
N THR A 321 3.99 -24.16 17.81
CA THR A 321 3.75 -25.43 18.49
C THR A 321 2.35 -25.94 18.14
N PRO A 322 2.11 -27.27 18.08
CA PRO A 322 0.75 -27.81 17.82
C PRO A 322 -0.33 -27.22 18.74
N GLY A 323 0.01 -26.92 20.01
CA GLY A 323 -0.91 -26.30 20.97
C GLY A 323 -1.23 -24.81 20.71
N GLU A 324 -0.41 -24.09 19.93
CA GLU A 324 -0.73 -22.73 19.45
C GLU A 324 -1.69 -22.74 18.25
N LEU A 325 -1.69 -23.84 17.47
CA LEU A 325 -2.62 -24.06 16.36
C LEU A 325 -3.93 -24.73 16.80
N GLU A 326 -3.97 -25.30 18.00
CA GLU A 326 -5.18 -25.92 18.55
C GLU A 326 -6.26 -24.85 18.74
N PRO A 327 -7.40 -24.97 18.03
CA PRO A 327 -8.45 -23.99 18.16
C PRO A 327 -9.06 -24.11 19.56
N LYS A 328 -8.87 -23.07 20.37
CA LYS A 328 -9.47 -22.98 21.70
C LYS A 328 -10.95 -22.66 21.55
N TRP A 329 -11.81 -23.62 21.85
CA TRP A 329 -13.27 -23.46 21.89
C TRP A 329 -13.76 -23.51 23.33
N GLU A 330 -14.56 -22.52 23.74
CA GLU A 330 -15.38 -22.61 24.93
C GLU A 330 -16.83 -22.77 24.54
N GLN A 331 -17.52 -23.68 25.20
CA GLN A 331 -18.96 -23.80 25.05
C GLN A 331 -19.62 -22.62 25.77
N ASN A 332 -20.28 -21.75 25.02
CA ASN A 332 -21.04 -20.67 25.58
C ASN A 332 -22.18 -21.26 26.45
N ALA A 333 -22.10 -21.02 27.76
CA ALA A 333 -22.98 -21.64 28.75
C ALA A 333 -24.48 -21.41 28.49
N THR A 334 -24.83 -20.29 27.84
CA THR A 334 -26.22 -19.90 27.56
C THR A 334 -26.74 -20.48 26.25
N THR A 335 -25.91 -20.52 25.21
CA THR A 335 -26.35 -20.93 23.86
C THR A 335 -25.95 -22.37 23.50
N LYS A 336 -25.13 -23.02 24.33
CA LYS A 336 -24.49 -24.32 24.10
C LYS A 336 -23.66 -24.40 22.81
N LYS A 337 -23.44 -23.27 22.11
CA LYS A 337 -22.61 -23.17 20.91
C LYS A 337 -21.15 -23.01 21.28
N MET A 338 -20.27 -23.66 20.53
CA MET A 338 -18.82 -23.49 20.63
C MET A 338 -18.45 -22.08 20.14
N ALA A 339 -17.74 -21.30 20.95
CA ALA A 339 -17.21 -20.00 20.60
C ALA A 339 -15.69 -20.00 20.82
N SER A 340 -14.93 -19.35 19.94
CA SER A 340 -13.47 -19.24 20.12
C SER A 340 -13.15 -18.45 21.39
N VAL A 341 -12.30 -18.99 22.25
CA VAL A 341 -11.97 -18.44 23.58
C VAL A 341 -11.15 -17.16 23.50
N ASP A 342 -10.37 -16.99 22.44
CA ASP A 342 -9.39 -15.91 22.38
C ASP A 342 -9.76 -14.83 21.36
N ARG A 343 -10.09 -13.62 21.86
CA ARG A 343 -10.15 -12.39 21.06
C ARG A 343 -8.91 -11.51 21.27
N SER A 344 -7.98 -11.91 22.14
CA SER A 344 -6.85 -11.11 22.61
C SER A 344 -5.53 -11.41 21.91
N ASP A 345 -5.31 -12.63 21.42
CA ASP A 345 -4.12 -12.92 20.61
C ASP A 345 -4.29 -12.38 19.18
N ARG A 346 -3.91 -11.11 19.02
CA ARG A 346 -3.86 -10.36 17.75
C ARG A 346 -2.73 -10.84 16.83
N ARG A 347 -2.68 -12.13 16.51
CA ARG A 347 -1.95 -12.63 15.33
C ARG A 347 -2.95 -13.33 14.41
N ARG A 348 -3.97 -12.61 13.96
CA ARG A 348 -4.84 -13.09 12.88
C ARG A 348 -4.08 -13.00 11.56
N ILE A 349 -3.44 -14.09 11.16
CA ILE A 349 -3.36 -14.43 9.74
C ILE A 349 -4.77 -14.94 9.39
N CYS A 350 -5.63 -14.04 8.90
CA CYS A 350 -6.93 -14.44 8.34
C CYS A 350 -6.69 -15.04 6.94
N ILE A 351 -6.20 -16.28 6.87
CA ILE A 351 -6.39 -17.09 5.67
C ILE A 351 -7.81 -17.60 5.74
N GLN A 352 -8.70 -17.00 4.95
CA GLN A 352 -10.04 -17.49 4.78
C GLN A 352 -9.94 -18.78 3.96
N LEU A 353 -9.82 -19.91 4.67
CA LEU A 353 -9.76 -21.26 4.12
C LEU A 353 -11.04 -21.55 3.33
N CYS A 354 -11.00 -21.32 2.02
CA CYS A 354 -11.81 -22.11 1.10
C CYS A 354 -11.16 -23.49 1.00
N ALA A 355 -12.00 -24.52 1.05
CA ALA A 355 -11.63 -25.92 1.12
C ALA A 355 -10.62 -26.31 0.03
N ASP A 356 -9.37 -26.50 0.41
CA ASP A 356 -8.43 -27.51 -0.10
C ASP A 356 -7.05 -27.32 0.55
N VAL A 357 -6.96 -27.66 1.83
CA VAL A 357 -5.69 -27.71 2.59
C VAL A 357 -4.71 -28.70 1.95
N GLU A 358 -5.20 -29.74 1.26
CA GLU A 358 -4.37 -30.71 0.55
C GLU A 358 -3.64 -30.11 -0.67
N ALA A 359 -4.13 -29.02 -1.27
CA ALA A 359 -3.46 -28.39 -2.41
C ALA A 359 -2.23 -27.58 -1.97
N ILE A 360 -2.31 -26.90 -0.82
CA ILE A 360 -1.21 -26.08 -0.29
C ILE A 360 -0.08 -26.97 0.23
N VAL A 361 -0.41 -28.09 0.90
CA VAL A 361 0.59 -29.04 1.43
C VAL A 361 1.27 -29.86 0.33
N ARG A 362 0.71 -29.92 -0.89
CA ARG A 362 1.38 -30.56 -2.05
C ARG A 362 2.30 -29.62 -2.84
N CYS A 363 2.21 -28.31 -2.61
CA CYS A 363 3.07 -27.30 -3.26
C CYS A 363 4.24 -26.84 -2.38
N LEU A 364 4.23 -27.18 -1.09
CA LEU A 364 5.40 -27.16 -0.19
C LEU A 364 6.08 -28.53 -0.21
#